data_AF-A0A8H5MAT2-F1
#
_entry.id   AF-A0A8H5MAT2-F1
#
_cell.length_a   1.000
_cell.length_b   1.000
_cell.length_c   1.000
_cell.angle_alpha   90.00
_cell.angle_beta   90.00
_cell.angle_gamma   90.00
#
_symmetry.space_group_name_H-M   'P 1'
#
loop_
_entity.id
_entity.type
_entity.pdbx_description
1 polymer ?
#
loop_
_entity_poly.entity_id
_entity_poly.type
_entity_poly.pdbx_seq_one_letter_code
_entity_poly.pdbx_strand_id
1 'polypeptide(L)'
;MTQYMKKSENYHLPNPQQISLGATVNPDVHGYNGKVDAGFPQPYEATVAAGYIVEAARAAIPGLAQNPDVASGKPNGAARFQYSIKPGNKTVVAPDGNTRSSSANAYIYPSLQKKSNLIILIGHQASGLVWGSRSGSLSRATGVKFISTPLLNAELGPEYVVKVCNEVIIASGAIGSPHFLELSGIGDRRILEQVGIPVEVDLPAVGTNLQDQALNTVIYTVSPDAPASEFTTYNAPLTPAVAFVDIEQILGADAANEVGKDLIESIPIRAKKIVSSGAFTSEMGLVKILRAQAESILEHKAPVIEYSFAVSQPAFGERFIVDPQFFLGSDLDIWLKGNATRLARKIFNTSPLKEYTVAEIVPGLTTVPENASDAQWQGFVKSSYSAVLHPIGSVSMLPRNDGGAVGPDLVVYGTANVRVVDSSIIPIQLSAHLSSTVYGVAEKPLTLYKAADMIKSSRSH
;
A
#
# COMPACT_ATOMS: atom_id res chain seq x y z
N MET A 1 8.64 2.02 14.05
CA MET A 1 7.78 1.12 13.24
C MET A 1 8.48 -0.20 12.93
N THR A 2 9.75 -0.20 12.53
CA THR A 2 10.56 -1.40 12.19
C THR A 2 10.42 -2.57 13.18
N GLN A 3 10.50 -2.30 14.49
CA GLN A 3 10.33 -3.35 15.51
C GLN A 3 8.98 -4.09 15.42
N TYR A 4 7.91 -3.38 15.03
CA TYR A 4 6.57 -3.97 14.91
C TYR A 4 6.40 -4.75 13.61
N MET A 5 7.00 -4.26 12.51
CA MET A 5 7.05 -5.02 11.26
C MET A 5 7.80 -6.34 11.46
N LYS A 6 9.00 -6.30 12.05
CA LYS A 6 9.77 -7.51 12.42
C LYS A 6 9.00 -8.43 13.37
N LYS A 7 8.26 -7.88 14.35
CA LYS A 7 7.46 -8.69 15.26
C LYS A 7 6.36 -9.50 14.55
N SER A 8 5.83 -9.00 13.43
CA SER A 8 4.82 -9.72 12.63
C SER A 8 5.42 -10.82 11.74
N GLU A 9 6.70 -10.68 11.38
CA GLU A 9 7.36 -11.48 10.34
C GLU A 9 8.04 -12.73 10.89
N ASN A 10 7.88 -13.83 10.14
CA ASN A 10 8.65 -15.06 10.25
C ASN A 10 9.39 -15.29 8.93
N TYR A 11 10.56 -14.70 8.78
CA TYR A 11 11.33 -14.73 7.56
C TYR A 11 12.09 -16.04 7.39
N HIS A 12 12.04 -16.60 6.18
CA HIS A 12 12.77 -17.79 5.78
C HIS A 12 13.98 -17.37 4.95
N LEU A 13 15.18 -17.58 5.48
CA LEU A 13 16.42 -17.26 4.77
C LEU A 13 16.51 -18.02 3.44
N PRO A 14 17.05 -17.39 2.38
CA PRO A 14 17.25 -18.07 1.11
C PRO A 14 18.21 -19.25 1.28
N ASN A 15 17.85 -20.40 0.70
CA ASN A 15 18.68 -21.60 0.69
C ASN A 15 19.82 -21.49 -0.35
N PRO A 16 20.81 -22.42 -0.36
CA PRO A 16 21.95 -22.34 -1.27
C PRO A 16 21.57 -22.26 -2.76
N GLN A 17 20.49 -22.94 -3.18
CA GLN A 17 20.01 -22.86 -4.56
C GLN A 17 19.47 -21.45 -4.86
N GLN A 18 18.66 -20.89 -3.97
CA GLN A 18 18.14 -19.53 -4.10
C GLN A 18 19.27 -18.49 -4.20
N ILE A 19 20.28 -18.62 -3.34
CA ILE A 19 21.47 -17.75 -3.35
C ILE A 19 22.27 -17.92 -4.64
N SER A 20 22.49 -19.16 -5.11
CA SER A 20 23.20 -19.42 -6.38
C SER A 20 22.50 -18.81 -7.59
N LEU A 21 21.19 -18.63 -7.47
CA LEU A 21 20.35 -18.01 -8.47
C LEU A 21 20.16 -16.51 -8.24
N GLY A 22 20.89 -15.88 -7.31
CA GLY A 22 20.96 -14.43 -7.13
C GLY A 22 20.02 -13.84 -6.07
N ALA A 23 19.32 -14.66 -5.27
CA ALA A 23 18.56 -14.16 -4.11
C ALA A 23 19.52 -13.55 -3.08
N THR A 24 19.26 -12.31 -2.70
CA THR A 24 20.01 -11.56 -1.69
C THR A 24 19.10 -11.22 -0.52
N VAL A 25 19.68 -11.11 0.68
CA VAL A 25 18.97 -10.73 1.90
C VAL A 25 19.92 -10.01 2.86
N ASN A 26 19.38 -9.07 3.64
CA ASN A 26 20.03 -8.56 4.84
C ASN A 26 19.35 -9.17 6.07
N PRO A 27 19.93 -10.19 6.73
CA PRO A 27 19.24 -10.89 7.83
C PRO A 27 18.89 -9.97 9.01
N ASP A 28 19.63 -8.86 9.19
CA ASP A 28 19.42 -7.94 10.29
C ASP A 28 18.15 -7.11 10.16
N VAL A 29 17.49 -7.08 8.99
CA VAL A 29 16.29 -6.26 8.76
C VAL A 29 14.99 -7.04 8.93
N HIS A 30 15.08 -8.34 9.22
CA HIS A 30 13.95 -9.25 9.32
C HIS A 30 13.59 -9.67 10.75
N GLY A 31 12.35 -10.15 10.89
CA GLY A 31 11.88 -10.92 12.04
C GLY A 31 11.80 -12.40 11.74
N TYR A 32 12.05 -13.24 12.75
CA TYR A 32 12.12 -14.70 12.61
C TYR A 32 11.17 -15.46 13.54
N ASN A 33 10.29 -14.74 14.24
CA ASN A 33 9.46 -15.30 15.30
C ASN A 33 8.00 -14.82 15.22
N GLY A 34 7.65 -14.07 14.18
CA GLY A 34 6.31 -13.60 13.91
C GLY A 34 5.40 -14.70 13.37
N LYS A 35 4.27 -14.28 12.82
CA LYS A 35 3.24 -15.21 12.28
C LYS A 35 3.13 -15.18 10.76
N VAL A 36 3.59 -14.11 10.13
CA VAL A 36 3.53 -13.94 8.68
C VAL A 36 4.80 -14.53 8.11
N ASP A 37 4.69 -15.70 7.50
CA ASP A 37 5.80 -16.29 6.76
C ASP A 37 6.15 -15.39 5.56
N ALA A 38 7.45 -15.13 5.40
CA ALA A 38 7.98 -14.39 4.27
C ALA A 38 9.27 -15.03 3.75
N GLY A 39 9.52 -14.96 2.44
CA GLY A 39 10.75 -15.47 1.84
C GLY A 39 10.64 -15.66 0.33
N PHE A 40 11.65 -16.32 -0.23
CA PHE A 40 11.70 -16.70 -1.64
C PHE A 40 10.97 -18.05 -1.89
N PRO A 41 10.29 -18.23 -3.03
CA PRO A 41 9.55 -19.45 -3.32
C PRO A 41 10.48 -20.66 -3.46
N GLN A 42 9.96 -21.85 -3.15
CA GLN A 42 10.65 -23.13 -3.27
C GLN A 42 9.74 -24.14 -4.01
N PRO A 43 10.18 -24.70 -5.16
CA PRO A 43 11.45 -24.44 -5.84
C PRO A 43 11.54 -23.00 -6.39
N TYR A 44 12.75 -22.47 -6.48
CA TYR A 44 13.03 -21.10 -6.95
C TYR A 44 13.39 -21.12 -8.43
N GLU A 45 12.40 -21.38 -9.30
CA GLU A 45 12.64 -21.67 -10.73
C GLU A 45 12.68 -20.41 -11.62
N ALA A 46 12.02 -19.32 -11.21
CA ALA A 46 11.79 -18.10 -11.99
C ALA A 46 13.01 -17.15 -12.15
N THR A 47 14.24 -17.65 -12.11
CA THR A 47 15.36 -16.86 -11.56
C THR A 47 16.41 -16.42 -12.54
N VAL A 48 16.43 -16.98 -13.74
CA VAL A 48 17.33 -16.51 -14.79
C VAL A 48 16.79 -15.18 -15.37
N ALA A 49 15.51 -15.11 -15.73
CA ALA A 49 14.93 -13.86 -16.25
C ALA A 49 14.73 -12.76 -15.21
N ALA A 50 14.45 -13.09 -13.94
CA ALA A 50 14.45 -12.10 -12.85
C ALA A 50 15.82 -11.44 -12.71
N GLY A 51 16.89 -12.23 -12.88
CA GLY A 51 18.26 -11.73 -12.96
C GLY A 51 18.43 -10.79 -14.15
N TYR A 52 17.93 -11.18 -15.32
CA TYR A 52 18.00 -10.32 -16.51
C TYR A 52 17.28 -8.99 -16.35
N ILE A 53 16.14 -8.96 -15.66
CA ILE A 53 15.42 -7.74 -15.34
C ILE A 53 16.25 -6.84 -14.41
N VAL A 54 16.81 -7.41 -13.35
CA VAL A 54 17.68 -6.66 -12.42
C VAL A 54 18.90 -6.11 -13.16
N GLU A 55 19.59 -6.92 -13.96
CA GLU A 55 20.77 -6.49 -14.70
C GLU A 55 20.44 -5.48 -15.80
N ALA A 56 19.35 -5.68 -16.55
CA ALA A 56 18.92 -4.74 -17.59
C ALA A 56 18.50 -3.39 -16.98
N ALA A 57 17.81 -3.39 -15.83
CA ALA A 57 17.48 -2.17 -15.11
C ALA A 57 18.75 -1.41 -14.67
N ARG A 58 19.72 -2.12 -14.10
CA ARG A 58 21.01 -1.55 -13.68
C ARG A 58 21.83 -1.02 -14.86
N ALA A 59 21.80 -1.71 -16.00
CA ALA A 59 22.48 -1.29 -17.21
C ALA A 59 21.78 -0.08 -17.87
N ALA A 60 20.46 -0.01 -17.81
CA ALA A 60 19.67 1.07 -18.40
C ALA A 60 19.71 2.36 -17.56
N ILE A 61 19.88 2.24 -16.24
CA ILE A 61 19.73 3.34 -15.28
C ILE A 61 21.10 3.64 -14.62
N PRO A 62 21.74 4.76 -14.98
CA PRO A 62 23.00 5.16 -14.36
C PRO A 62 22.89 5.25 -12.83
N GLY A 63 23.82 4.62 -12.12
CA GLY A 63 23.89 4.66 -10.66
C GLY A 63 22.89 3.75 -9.93
N LEU A 64 22.02 3.01 -10.63
CA LEU A 64 21.13 2.05 -9.99
C LEU A 64 21.92 0.82 -9.52
N ALA A 65 21.98 0.62 -8.21
CA ALA A 65 22.64 -0.53 -7.60
C ALA A 65 21.69 -1.74 -7.52
N GLN A 66 22.27 -2.94 -7.39
CA GLN A 66 21.51 -4.07 -6.88
C GLN A 66 21.23 -3.83 -5.39
N ASN A 67 19.97 -3.83 -5.00
CA ASN A 67 19.59 -3.70 -3.61
C ASN A 67 19.59 -5.09 -2.96
N PRO A 68 20.40 -5.32 -1.91
CA PRO A 68 20.46 -6.62 -1.26
C PRO A 68 19.15 -6.96 -0.55
N ASP A 69 18.39 -5.95 -0.10
CA ASP A 69 17.14 -6.12 0.62
C ASP A 69 16.30 -4.83 0.69
N VAL A 70 15.19 -4.83 -0.07
CA VAL A 70 14.27 -3.67 -0.12
C VAL A 70 13.51 -3.44 1.19
N ALA A 71 13.51 -4.41 2.12
CA ALA A 71 12.90 -4.25 3.45
C ALA A 71 13.78 -3.48 4.46
N SER A 72 15.01 -3.11 4.06
CA SER A 72 16.00 -2.46 4.93
C SER A 72 15.68 -1.03 5.36
N GLY A 73 14.61 -0.43 4.81
CA GLY A 73 14.31 0.99 4.94
C GLY A 73 15.08 1.87 3.94
N LYS A 74 15.90 1.27 3.07
CA LYS A 74 16.55 1.92 1.94
C LYS A 74 16.17 1.19 0.64
N PRO A 75 14.96 1.43 0.10
CA PRO A 75 14.42 0.62 -0.98
C PRO A 75 15.05 0.88 -2.35
N ASN A 76 15.75 2.01 -2.56
CA ASN A 76 16.39 2.37 -3.84
C ASN A 76 17.28 1.23 -4.38
N GLY A 77 17.14 0.94 -5.67
CA GLY A 77 17.89 -0.11 -6.36
C GLY A 77 17.00 -1.17 -7.00
N ALA A 78 17.63 -2.05 -7.78
CA ALA A 78 16.99 -3.21 -8.39
C ALA A 78 17.18 -4.44 -7.50
N ALA A 79 16.12 -5.19 -7.23
CA ALA A 79 16.15 -6.37 -6.38
C ALA A 79 15.28 -7.48 -6.92
N ARG A 80 15.64 -8.71 -6.55
CA ARG A 80 14.70 -9.83 -6.63
C ARG A 80 13.69 -9.71 -5.51
N PHE A 81 12.44 -10.05 -5.81
CA PHE A 81 11.36 -9.82 -4.87
C PHE A 81 11.16 -11.02 -3.94
N GLN A 82 10.86 -10.72 -2.68
CA GLN A 82 10.48 -11.68 -1.65
C GLN A 82 8.98 -11.56 -1.36
N TYR A 83 8.32 -12.64 -0.96
CA TYR A 83 6.87 -12.67 -0.84
C TYR A 83 6.40 -13.07 0.55
N SER A 84 5.19 -12.68 0.91
CA SER A 84 4.44 -13.21 2.06
C SER A 84 3.89 -14.61 1.74
N ILE A 85 4.80 -15.59 1.73
CA ILE A 85 4.53 -17.01 1.48
C ILE A 85 5.24 -17.84 2.55
N LYS A 86 4.74 -19.05 2.76
CA LYS A 86 5.48 -20.13 3.43
C LYS A 86 6.17 -20.98 2.35
N PRO A 87 7.49 -20.86 2.16
CA PRO A 87 8.21 -21.61 1.14
C PRO A 87 8.23 -23.10 1.41
N GLY A 88 8.21 -23.92 0.36
CA GLY A 88 8.27 -25.40 0.43
C GLY A 88 7.04 -26.08 1.02
N ASN A 89 6.02 -25.34 1.47
CA ASN A 89 4.80 -25.87 2.07
C ASN A 89 3.81 -26.37 1.00
N LYS A 90 3.96 -27.64 0.61
CA LYS A 90 3.02 -28.33 -0.29
C LYS A 90 1.69 -28.59 0.40
N THR A 91 0.59 -28.16 -0.21
CA THR A 91 -0.77 -28.44 0.23
C THR A 91 -1.65 -28.84 -0.96
N VAL A 92 -2.87 -29.31 -0.72
CA VAL A 92 -3.82 -29.62 -1.80
C VAL A 92 -4.09 -28.41 -2.69
N VAL A 93 -4.11 -27.20 -2.12
CA VAL A 93 -4.34 -25.93 -2.83
C VAL A 93 -3.05 -25.24 -3.29
N ALA A 94 -1.88 -25.77 -2.91
CA ALA A 94 -0.56 -25.31 -3.32
C ALA A 94 0.37 -26.52 -3.56
N PRO A 95 0.10 -27.35 -4.58
CA PRO A 95 0.76 -28.65 -4.77
C PRO A 95 2.24 -28.54 -5.15
N ASP A 96 2.67 -27.39 -5.64
CA ASP A 96 4.05 -27.08 -6.06
C ASP A 96 4.96 -26.62 -4.91
N GLY A 97 4.40 -26.23 -3.75
CA GLY A 97 5.17 -26.00 -2.53
C GLY A 97 5.18 -24.56 -2.02
N ASN A 98 4.36 -23.64 -2.49
CA ASN A 98 4.32 -22.28 -1.93
C ASN A 98 2.91 -21.89 -1.50
N THR A 99 2.70 -21.72 -0.19
CA THR A 99 1.39 -21.30 0.32
C THR A 99 1.41 -19.82 0.69
N ARG A 100 0.46 -19.04 0.20
CA ARG A 100 0.29 -17.62 0.59
C ARG A 100 0.13 -17.48 2.12
N SER A 101 0.93 -16.62 2.73
CA SER A 101 0.83 -16.24 4.14
C SER A 101 -0.07 -15.01 4.30
N SER A 102 -1.38 -15.22 4.13
CA SER A 102 -2.40 -14.19 4.36
C SER A 102 -2.59 -13.91 5.85
N SER A 103 -3.19 -12.77 6.20
CA SER A 103 -3.53 -12.46 7.60
C SER A 103 -4.43 -13.52 8.23
N ALA A 104 -5.35 -14.11 7.45
CA ALA A 104 -6.19 -15.20 7.90
C ALA A 104 -5.39 -16.46 8.24
N ASN A 105 -4.47 -16.88 7.36
CA ASN A 105 -3.60 -18.03 7.58
C ASN A 105 -2.64 -17.81 8.75
N ALA A 106 -2.06 -16.62 8.86
CA ALA A 106 -1.07 -16.28 9.88
C ALA A 106 -1.70 -16.07 11.27
N TYR A 107 -2.81 -15.33 11.36
CA TYR A 107 -3.37 -14.88 12.65
C TYR A 107 -4.70 -15.53 13.02
N ILE A 108 -5.59 -15.77 12.06
CA ILE A 108 -6.97 -16.18 12.35
C ILE A 108 -7.08 -17.67 12.60
N TYR A 109 -6.80 -18.51 11.58
CA TYR A 109 -7.01 -19.95 11.69
C TYR A 109 -6.23 -20.59 12.85
N PRO A 110 -4.95 -20.23 13.09
CA PRO A 110 -4.23 -20.76 14.26
C PRO A 110 -4.81 -20.30 15.60
N SER A 111 -5.43 -19.11 15.65
CA SER A 111 -6.05 -18.60 16.89
C SER A 111 -7.38 -19.26 17.18
N LEU A 112 -8.19 -19.57 16.16
CA LEU A 112 -9.45 -20.29 16.32
C LEU A 112 -9.27 -21.69 16.93
N GLN A 113 -8.13 -22.34 16.66
CA GLN A 113 -7.79 -23.62 17.27
C GLN A 113 -7.42 -23.52 18.76
N LYS A 114 -6.97 -22.34 19.21
CA LYS A 114 -6.37 -22.14 20.55
C LYS A 114 -7.24 -21.35 21.52
N LYS A 115 -8.12 -20.48 21.03
CA LYS A 115 -8.84 -19.50 21.86
C LYS A 115 -10.34 -19.78 21.88
N SER A 116 -10.88 -19.96 23.08
CA SER A 116 -12.33 -20.06 23.32
C SER A 116 -13.07 -18.72 23.26
N ASN A 117 -12.36 -17.58 23.21
CA ASN A 117 -12.95 -16.24 23.31
C ASN A 117 -12.88 -15.39 22.02
N LEU A 118 -12.54 -15.98 20.88
CA LEU A 118 -12.54 -15.31 19.57
C LEU A 118 -13.74 -15.77 18.76
N ILE A 119 -14.61 -14.83 18.38
CA ILE A 119 -15.75 -15.07 17.50
C ILE A 119 -15.49 -14.34 16.18
N ILE A 120 -15.66 -15.04 15.05
CA ILE A 120 -15.54 -14.48 13.72
C ILE A 120 -16.85 -14.72 12.99
N LEU A 121 -17.52 -13.63 12.66
CA LEU A 121 -18.76 -13.64 11.90
C LEU A 121 -18.45 -13.26 10.45
N ILE A 122 -18.65 -14.19 9.53
CA ILE A 122 -18.47 -13.99 8.08
C ILE A 122 -19.81 -13.74 7.39
N GLY A 123 -19.79 -13.12 6.20
CA GLY A 123 -21.02 -12.81 5.44
C GLY A 123 -21.90 -11.79 6.15
N HIS A 124 -21.30 -10.86 6.88
CA HIS A 124 -21.98 -9.75 7.55
C HIS A 124 -21.15 -8.47 7.39
N GLN A 125 -21.82 -7.34 7.18
CA GLN A 125 -21.20 -6.03 7.02
C GLN A 125 -21.61 -5.10 8.16
N ALA A 126 -20.63 -4.48 8.82
CA ALA A 126 -20.90 -3.46 9.82
C ALA A 126 -21.49 -2.19 9.17
N SER A 127 -22.58 -1.67 9.72
CA SER A 127 -23.40 -0.58 9.16
C SER A 127 -23.40 0.69 10.00
N GLY A 128 -22.83 0.68 11.21
CA GLY A 128 -22.57 1.89 11.99
C GLY A 128 -22.42 1.64 13.49
N LEU A 129 -22.12 2.68 14.25
CA LEU A 129 -22.00 2.63 15.71
C LEU A 129 -23.32 2.95 16.42
N VAL A 130 -23.46 2.43 17.64
CA VAL A 130 -24.47 2.84 18.61
C VAL A 130 -23.79 3.63 19.72
N TRP A 131 -24.29 4.84 19.96
CA TRP A 131 -23.73 5.78 20.93
C TRP A 131 -24.43 5.68 22.29
N GLY A 132 -23.63 5.59 23.36
CA GLY A 132 -24.12 5.69 24.74
C GLY A 132 -24.06 7.11 25.27
N SER A 133 -24.26 7.25 26.59
CA SER A 133 -24.04 8.53 27.27
C SER A 133 -22.59 9.00 27.06
N ARG A 134 -22.42 10.29 26.75
CA ARG A 134 -21.10 10.89 26.55
C ARG A 134 -20.26 10.80 27.83
N SER A 135 -18.97 10.58 27.66
CA SER A 135 -17.98 10.66 28.74
C SER A 135 -17.30 12.02 28.67
N GLY A 136 -17.85 13.00 29.38
CA GLY A 136 -17.47 14.40 29.20
C GLY A 136 -17.84 14.90 27.79
N SER A 137 -16.87 15.46 27.07
CA SER A 137 -17.08 15.92 25.68
C SER A 137 -16.95 14.82 24.62
N LEU A 138 -16.54 13.61 25.00
CA LEU A 138 -16.24 12.52 24.07
C LEU A 138 -17.43 11.56 23.90
N SER A 139 -17.68 11.18 22.65
CA SER A 139 -18.66 10.15 22.30
C SER A 139 -18.13 8.76 22.61
N ARG A 140 -18.98 7.89 23.18
CA ARG A 140 -18.62 6.53 23.55
C ARG A 140 -19.49 5.53 22.80
N ALA A 141 -18.87 4.66 22.01
CA ALA A 141 -19.55 3.58 21.33
C ALA A 141 -19.92 2.48 22.34
N THR A 142 -21.19 2.08 22.36
CA THR A 142 -21.75 1.00 23.20
C THR A 142 -22.24 -0.18 22.38
N GLY A 143 -22.25 -0.07 21.06
CA GLY A 143 -22.59 -1.16 20.16
C GLY A 143 -22.14 -0.93 18.73
N VAL A 144 -22.17 -1.99 17.93
CA VAL A 144 -21.95 -1.97 16.48
C VAL A 144 -23.17 -2.59 15.80
N LYS A 145 -23.76 -1.85 14.87
CA LYS A 145 -24.81 -2.34 13.98
C LYS A 145 -24.16 -3.11 12.82
N PHE A 146 -24.76 -4.22 12.41
CA PHE A 146 -24.30 -4.99 11.26
C PHE A 146 -25.46 -5.71 10.58
N ILE A 147 -25.32 -5.91 9.27
CA ILE A 147 -26.34 -6.50 8.40
C ILE A 147 -25.78 -7.79 7.80
N SER A 148 -26.62 -8.82 7.69
CA SER A 148 -26.24 -10.06 6.99
C SER A 148 -26.10 -9.80 5.49
N THR A 149 -24.93 -10.13 4.95
CA THR A 149 -24.52 -9.99 3.55
C THR A 149 -24.09 -11.35 2.99
N PRO A 150 -25.04 -12.26 2.71
CA PRO A 150 -24.73 -13.56 2.13
C PRO A 150 -24.00 -13.42 0.77
N LEU A 151 -23.08 -14.34 0.49
CA LEU A 151 -22.34 -14.35 -0.78
C LEU A 151 -23.30 -14.66 -1.95
N LEU A 152 -23.10 -13.98 -3.10
CA LEU A 152 -23.76 -14.20 -4.40
C LEU A 152 -25.30 -14.05 -4.43
N ASN A 153 -25.80 -13.01 -5.10
CA ASN A 153 -27.21 -12.83 -5.54
C ASN A 153 -28.32 -13.07 -4.47
N ALA A 154 -27.99 -12.95 -3.20
CA ALA A 154 -28.94 -13.11 -2.10
C ALA A 154 -29.32 -11.75 -1.50
N GLU A 155 -30.56 -11.65 -1.03
CA GLU A 155 -31.08 -10.45 -0.39
C GLU A 155 -30.36 -10.16 0.93
N LEU A 156 -30.25 -8.88 1.29
CA LEU A 156 -29.74 -8.46 2.59
C LEU A 156 -30.62 -9.04 3.70
N GLY A 157 -30.01 -9.62 4.72
CA GLY A 157 -30.74 -10.09 5.90
C GLY A 157 -31.03 -8.97 6.90
N PRO A 158 -31.55 -9.30 8.09
CA PRO A 158 -31.87 -8.32 9.12
C PRO A 158 -30.63 -7.61 9.68
N GLU A 159 -30.84 -6.41 10.22
CA GLU A 159 -29.83 -5.68 11.00
C GLU A 159 -29.80 -6.20 12.45
N TYR A 160 -28.59 -6.35 12.98
CA TYR A 160 -28.33 -6.77 14.36
C TYR A 160 -27.45 -5.74 15.06
N VAL A 161 -27.44 -5.77 16.39
CA VAL A 161 -26.54 -4.96 17.22
C VAL A 161 -25.75 -5.85 18.16
N VAL A 162 -24.42 -5.79 18.08
CA VAL A 162 -23.53 -6.37 19.10
C VAL A 162 -23.14 -5.30 20.11
N LYS A 163 -23.22 -5.62 21.41
CA LYS A 163 -22.83 -4.69 22.49
C LYS A 163 -21.31 -4.63 22.64
N VAL A 164 -20.80 -3.43 22.95
CA VAL A 164 -19.38 -3.15 23.13
C VAL A 164 -19.12 -2.78 24.59
N CYS A 165 -18.24 -3.54 25.26
CA CYS A 165 -17.86 -3.25 26.65
C CYS A 165 -16.64 -2.32 26.75
N ASN A 166 -15.67 -2.49 25.85
CA ASN A 166 -14.38 -1.80 25.92
C ASN A 166 -14.22 -0.79 24.78
N GLU A 167 -13.83 -1.28 23.61
CA GLU A 167 -13.46 -0.47 22.45
C GLU A 167 -14.01 -1.08 21.15
N VAL A 168 -14.16 -0.23 20.13
CA VAL A 168 -14.38 -0.65 18.75
C VAL A 168 -13.11 -0.40 17.96
N ILE A 169 -12.65 -1.43 17.25
CA ILE A 169 -11.50 -1.35 16.34
C ILE A 169 -12.03 -1.49 14.91
N ILE A 170 -11.85 -0.45 14.11
CA ILE A 170 -12.22 -0.42 12.70
C ILE A 170 -10.98 -0.80 11.89
N ALA A 171 -11.13 -1.79 11.01
CA ALA A 171 -10.05 -2.31 10.16
C ALA A 171 -10.59 -2.66 8.75
N SER A 172 -11.43 -1.78 8.22
CA SER A 172 -12.16 -1.97 6.95
C SER A 172 -11.39 -1.42 5.74
N GLY A 173 -10.12 -1.05 5.91
CA GLY A 173 -9.23 -0.54 4.87
C GLY A 173 -9.48 0.93 4.54
N ALA A 174 -8.58 1.53 3.75
CA ALA A 174 -8.65 2.96 3.38
C ALA A 174 -9.91 3.39 2.62
N ILE A 175 -10.72 2.47 2.12
CA ILE A 175 -12.02 2.80 1.51
C ILE A 175 -13.17 2.53 2.48
N GLY A 176 -13.17 1.38 3.16
CA GLY A 176 -14.28 0.98 4.03
C GLY A 176 -14.32 1.71 5.36
N SER A 177 -13.16 2.05 5.94
CA SER A 177 -13.07 2.69 7.26
C SER A 177 -13.63 4.12 7.31
N PRO A 178 -13.31 5.04 6.38
CA PRO A 178 -13.95 6.36 6.37
C PRO A 178 -15.46 6.26 6.16
N HIS A 179 -15.91 5.40 5.25
CA HIS A 179 -17.34 5.19 5.00
C HIS A 179 -18.07 4.66 6.24
N PHE A 180 -17.49 3.69 6.97
CA PHE A 180 -18.07 3.20 8.21
C PHE A 180 -18.14 4.29 9.30
N LEU A 181 -17.15 5.18 9.38
CA LEU A 181 -17.16 6.33 10.29
C LEU A 181 -18.28 7.32 9.92
N GLU A 182 -18.42 7.64 8.63
CA GLU A 182 -19.49 8.53 8.14
C GLU A 182 -20.88 7.94 8.44
N LEU A 183 -21.10 6.65 8.14
CA LEU A 183 -22.34 5.93 8.51
C LEU A 183 -22.62 5.92 10.03
N SER A 184 -21.58 6.13 10.83
CA SER A 184 -21.67 6.22 12.30
C SER A 184 -21.87 7.66 12.82
N GLY A 185 -22.02 8.64 11.93
CA GLY A 185 -22.17 10.06 12.29
C GLY A 185 -20.85 10.77 12.60
N ILE A 186 -19.71 10.24 12.14
CA ILE A 186 -18.38 10.85 12.29
C ILE A 186 -17.86 11.25 10.91
N GLY A 187 -17.86 12.54 10.60
CA GLY A 187 -17.49 13.04 9.28
C GLY A 187 -17.76 14.53 9.12
N ASP A 188 -17.68 15.05 7.89
CA ASP A 188 -18.06 16.43 7.60
C ASP A 188 -19.57 16.61 7.82
N ARG A 189 -19.93 17.46 8.79
CA ARG A 189 -21.33 17.81 9.08
C ARG A 189 -22.14 18.09 7.82
N ARG A 190 -21.59 18.84 6.85
CA ARG A 190 -22.31 19.25 5.64
C ARG A 190 -22.68 18.05 4.77
N ILE A 191 -21.76 17.08 4.65
CA ILE A 191 -21.98 15.85 3.88
C ILE A 191 -23.00 14.98 4.61
N LEU A 192 -22.80 14.76 5.92
CA LEU A 192 -23.67 13.91 6.74
C LEU A 192 -25.12 14.43 6.78
N GLU A 193 -25.31 15.73 7.04
CA GLU A 193 -26.63 16.36 7.05
C GLU A 193 -27.31 16.28 5.66
N GLN A 194 -26.55 16.43 4.57
CA GLN A 194 -27.07 16.32 3.20
C GLN A 194 -27.62 14.93 2.87
N VAL A 195 -27.02 13.87 3.42
CA VAL A 195 -27.48 12.48 3.22
C VAL A 195 -28.36 11.96 4.36
N GLY A 196 -28.76 12.83 5.29
CA GLY A 196 -29.68 12.49 6.38
C GLY A 196 -29.07 11.66 7.51
N ILE A 197 -27.74 11.64 7.66
CA ILE A 197 -27.05 10.96 8.76
C ILE A 197 -26.91 11.94 9.94
N PRO A 198 -27.39 11.59 11.15
CA PRO A 198 -27.18 12.41 12.35
C PRO A 198 -25.69 12.57 12.67
N VAL A 199 -25.26 13.82 12.91
CA VAL A 199 -23.87 14.14 13.25
C VAL A 199 -23.62 13.88 14.73
N GLU A 200 -22.79 12.89 15.04
CA GLU A 200 -22.30 12.63 16.40
C GLU A 200 -21.00 13.40 16.67
N VAL A 201 -20.07 13.36 15.72
CA VAL A 201 -18.78 14.06 15.77
C VAL A 201 -18.54 14.75 14.42
N ASP A 202 -18.49 16.08 14.44
CA ASP A 202 -18.08 16.89 13.30
C ASP A 202 -16.56 16.79 13.12
N LEU A 203 -16.15 15.95 12.16
CA LEU A 203 -14.76 15.62 11.87
C LEU A 203 -14.57 15.57 10.35
N PRO A 204 -14.49 16.73 9.67
CA PRO A 204 -14.42 16.81 8.21
C PRO A 204 -13.17 16.15 7.61
N ALA A 205 -12.19 15.79 8.43
CA ALA A 205 -11.00 15.06 8.01
C ALA A 205 -11.30 13.62 7.54
N VAL A 206 -12.38 12.99 8.02
CA VAL A 206 -12.77 11.63 7.61
C VAL A 206 -13.10 11.61 6.12
N GLY A 207 -12.54 10.67 5.38
CA GLY A 207 -12.75 10.53 3.93
C GLY A 207 -11.83 11.42 3.07
N THR A 208 -11.12 12.37 3.69
CA THR A 208 -10.16 13.25 3.01
C THR A 208 -8.73 12.72 3.13
N ASN A 209 -7.78 13.29 2.38
CA ASN A 209 -6.40 12.83 2.27
C ASN A 209 -6.23 11.42 1.68
N LEU A 210 -7.20 10.93 0.90
CA LEU A 210 -7.01 9.69 0.17
C LEU A 210 -5.84 9.85 -0.80
N GLN A 211 -4.83 9.00 -0.66
CA GLN A 211 -3.68 8.95 -1.56
C GLN A 211 -3.61 7.54 -2.16
N ASP A 212 -3.48 7.47 -3.48
CA ASP A 212 -3.17 6.24 -4.22
C ASP A 212 -2.17 6.55 -5.34
N GLN A 213 -1.58 5.52 -5.93
CA GLN A 213 -0.57 5.62 -6.96
C GLN A 213 -1.16 5.31 -8.34
N ALA A 214 -0.74 6.07 -9.36
CA ALA A 214 -1.11 5.82 -10.75
C ALA A 214 -0.16 4.77 -11.36
N LEU A 215 -0.73 3.68 -11.86
CA LEU A 215 -0.04 2.63 -12.61
C LEU A 215 -0.17 2.91 -14.11
N ASN A 216 0.94 2.79 -14.84
CA ASN A 216 0.93 2.66 -16.29
C ASN A 216 1.67 1.38 -16.65
N THR A 217 1.20 0.67 -17.67
CA THR A 217 1.76 -0.62 -18.05
C THR A 217 2.51 -0.51 -19.38
N VAL A 218 3.71 -1.08 -19.42
CA VAL A 218 4.47 -1.31 -20.65
C VAL A 218 4.51 -2.82 -20.90
N ILE A 219 4.12 -3.26 -22.09
CA ILE A 219 3.99 -4.69 -22.42
C ILE A 219 4.87 -5.01 -23.62
N TYR A 220 5.66 -6.06 -23.50
CA TYR A 220 6.45 -6.64 -24.59
C TYR A 220 6.05 -8.09 -24.80
N THR A 221 6.07 -8.54 -26.06
CA THR A 221 6.10 -9.97 -26.36
C THR A 221 7.49 -10.53 -26.08
N VAL A 222 7.54 -11.75 -25.57
CA VAL A 222 8.77 -12.50 -25.37
C VAL A 222 8.94 -13.54 -26.47
N SER A 223 10.19 -13.93 -26.76
CA SER A 223 10.48 -14.98 -27.73
C SER A 223 9.80 -16.30 -27.32
N PRO A 224 9.18 -17.04 -28.24
CA PRO A 224 8.67 -18.38 -27.96
C PRO A 224 9.75 -19.37 -27.48
N ASP A 225 11.01 -19.11 -27.83
CA ASP A 225 12.17 -19.91 -27.42
C ASP A 225 12.66 -19.56 -26.00
N ALA A 226 12.11 -18.50 -25.39
CA ALA A 226 12.37 -18.14 -24.00
C ALA A 226 11.67 -19.16 -23.09
N PRO A 227 12.38 -19.88 -22.21
CA PRO A 227 11.74 -20.92 -21.39
C PRO A 227 10.71 -20.28 -20.46
N ALA A 228 9.45 -20.72 -20.51
CA ALA A 228 8.38 -20.17 -19.68
C ALA A 228 8.68 -20.26 -18.16
N SER A 229 9.46 -21.27 -17.76
CA SER A 229 9.97 -21.46 -16.41
C SER A 229 10.93 -20.36 -15.95
N GLU A 230 11.55 -19.62 -16.86
CA GLU A 230 12.47 -18.51 -16.52
C GLU A 230 11.72 -17.22 -16.15
N PHE A 231 10.49 -17.04 -16.64
CA PHE A 231 9.71 -15.79 -16.50
C PHE A 231 8.49 -15.93 -15.58
N THR A 232 8.22 -17.12 -15.05
CA THR A 232 7.06 -17.38 -14.18
C THR A 232 7.48 -18.03 -12.86
N THR A 233 6.95 -17.52 -11.76
CA THR A 233 6.97 -18.20 -10.46
C THR A 233 5.66 -18.99 -10.31
N TYR A 234 5.71 -20.31 -10.50
CA TYR A 234 4.56 -21.18 -10.18
C TYR A 234 4.13 -20.99 -8.70
N ASN A 235 2.83 -20.71 -8.49
CA ASN A 235 2.17 -20.34 -7.23
C ASN A 235 2.92 -19.34 -6.32
N ALA A 236 3.70 -18.41 -6.89
CA ALA A 236 4.09 -17.17 -6.20
C ALA A 236 3.46 -15.95 -6.89
N PRO A 237 3.30 -14.81 -6.18
CA PRO A 237 2.83 -13.57 -6.80
C PRO A 237 3.66 -13.20 -8.04
N LEU A 238 3.00 -12.63 -9.05
CA LEU A 238 3.49 -12.51 -10.44
C LEU A 238 4.81 -11.75 -10.65
N THR A 239 5.33 -11.06 -9.65
CA THR A 239 6.47 -10.13 -9.78
C THR A 239 7.77 -10.75 -9.26
N PRO A 240 8.71 -11.21 -10.12
CA PRO A 240 9.96 -11.84 -9.65
C PRO A 240 11.08 -10.85 -9.34
N ALA A 241 10.97 -9.60 -9.82
CA ALA A 241 11.95 -8.55 -9.61
C ALA A 241 11.26 -7.17 -9.55
N VAL A 242 11.91 -6.23 -8.86
CA VAL A 242 11.48 -4.83 -8.76
C VAL A 242 12.67 -3.91 -8.95
N ALA A 243 12.40 -2.68 -9.39
CA ALA A 243 13.36 -1.59 -9.29
C ALA A 243 12.69 -0.35 -8.69
N PHE A 244 13.26 0.13 -7.60
CA PHE A 244 12.85 1.38 -6.97
C PHE A 244 13.83 2.47 -7.37
N VAL A 245 13.33 3.49 -8.06
CA VAL A 245 14.15 4.47 -8.75
C VAL A 245 13.85 5.88 -8.24
N ASP A 246 14.90 6.62 -7.91
CA ASP A 246 14.80 8.01 -7.50
C ASP A 246 14.74 8.98 -8.70
N ILE A 247 14.47 10.24 -8.40
CA ILE A 247 14.26 11.27 -9.43
C ILE A 247 15.51 11.58 -10.26
N GLU A 248 16.70 11.47 -9.65
CA GLU A 248 17.99 11.70 -10.31
C GLU A 248 18.33 10.55 -11.26
N GLN A 249 18.03 9.32 -10.88
CA GLN A 249 18.16 8.14 -11.74
C GLN A 249 17.22 8.19 -12.96
N ILE A 250 16.08 8.89 -12.86
CA ILE A 250 15.14 9.06 -13.98
C ILE A 250 15.58 10.18 -14.92
N LEU A 251 16.02 11.33 -14.37
CA LEU A 251 16.17 12.58 -15.11
C LEU A 251 17.63 13.01 -15.35
N GLY A 252 18.57 12.46 -14.57
CA GLY A 252 19.92 13.01 -14.40
C GLY A 252 19.96 14.10 -13.32
N ALA A 253 21.16 14.36 -12.79
CA ALA A 253 21.37 15.25 -11.64
C ALA A 253 20.90 16.69 -11.87
N ASP A 254 21.25 17.29 -13.01
CA ASP A 254 20.91 18.69 -13.29
C ASP A 254 19.40 18.90 -13.38
N ALA A 255 18.71 18.08 -14.18
CA ALA A 255 17.26 18.12 -14.33
C ALA A 255 16.53 17.80 -13.01
N ALA A 256 17.04 16.84 -12.23
CA ALA A 256 16.47 16.54 -10.91
C ALA A 256 16.62 17.70 -9.92
N ASN A 257 17.72 18.46 -9.98
CA ASN A 257 17.91 19.65 -9.15
C ASN A 257 16.94 20.78 -9.53
N GLU A 258 16.69 20.99 -10.82
CA GLU A 258 15.70 21.97 -11.30
C GLU A 258 14.28 21.58 -10.86
N VAL A 259 13.89 20.34 -11.14
CA VAL A 259 12.59 19.81 -10.74
C VAL A 259 12.41 19.81 -9.22
N GLY A 260 13.47 19.59 -8.47
CA GLY A 260 13.43 19.69 -7.01
C GLY A 260 13.09 21.09 -6.49
N LYS A 261 13.60 22.14 -7.17
CA LYS A 261 13.24 23.53 -6.84
C LYS A 261 11.76 23.77 -7.15
N ASP A 262 11.31 23.39 -8.34
CA ASP A 262 9.91 23.53 -8.75
C ASP A 262 8.95 22.78 -7.81
N LEU A 263 9.34 21.57 -7.37
CA LEU A 263 8.60 20.78 -6.39
C LEU A 263 8.41 21.56 -5.09
N ILE A 264 9.48 22.15 -4.54
CA ILE A 264 9.43 22.91 -3.28
C ILE A 264 8.63 24.21 -3.44
N GLU A 265 8.87 24.95 -4.52
CA GLU A 265 8.21 26.23 -4.79
C GLU A 265 6.71 26.06 -5.04
N SER A 266 6.30 24.95 -5.65
CA SER A 266 4.88 24.67 -5.95
C SER A 266 4.06 24.23 -4.73
N ILE A 267 4.67 23.84 -3.60
CA ILE A 267 3.97 23.30 -2.43
C ILE A 267 2.78 24.17 -1.97
N PRO A 268 2.92 25.50 -1.77
CA PRO A 268 1.81 26.32 -1.28
C PRO A 268 0.62 26.34 -2.26
N ILE A 269 0.90 26.45 -3.56
CA ILE A 269 -0.13 26.50 -4.60
C ILE A 269 -0.81 25.13 -4.76
N ARG A 270 -0.03 24.04 -4.73
CA ARG A 270 -0.53 22.67 -4.77
C ARG A 270 -1.43 22.38 -3.57
N ALA A 271 -0.99 22.75 -2.36
CA ALA A 271 -1.78 22.57 -1.14
C ALA A 271 -3.12 23.33 -1.21
N LYS A 272 -3.09 24.60 -1.62
CA LYS A 272 -4.30 25.41 -1.80
C LYS A 272 -5.26 24.79 -2.81
N LYS A 273 -4.75 24.29 -3.95
CA LYS A 273 -5.58 23.66 -5.00
C LYS A 273 -6.25 22.37 -4.52
N ILE A 274 -5.53 21.52 -3.80
CA ILE A 274 -6.06 20.25 -3.26
C ILE A 274 -7.08 20.51 -2.14
N VAL A 275 -6.84 21.48 -1.25
CA VAL A 275 -7.82 21.84 -0.22
C VAL A 275 -9.07 22.45 -0.86
N SER A 276 -8.91 23.31 -1.87
CA SER A 276 -10.02 23.92 -2.59
C SER A 276 -10.88 22.90 -3.36
N SER A 277 -10.35 21.73 -3.73
CA SER A 277 -11.13 20.65 -4.34
C SER A 277 -11.92 19.81 -3.32
N GLY A 278 -11.67 20.00 -2.02
CA GLY A 278 -12.24 19.19 -0.93
C GLY A 278 -11.47 17.91 -0.62
N ALA A 279 -10.35 17.64 -1.30
CA ALA A 279 -9.55 16.44 -1.06
C ALA A 279 -8.73 16.46 0.23
N PHE A 280 -8.59 17.62 0.88
CA PHE A 280 -7.96 17.77 2.19
C PHE A 280 -8.58 18.95 2.95
N THR A 281 -8.45 18.97 4.29
CA THR A 281 -9.16 19.94 5.13
C THR A 281 -8.31 21.09 5.68
N SER A 282 -6.98 20.98 5.65
CA SER A 282 -6.05 21.99 6.21
C SER A 282 -4.92 22.32 5.24
N GLU A 283 -4.87 23.55 4.71
CA GLU A 283 -3.77 23.98 3.84
C GLU A 283 -2.42 23.86 4.55
N MET A 284 -2.33 24.28 5.82
CA MET A 284 -1.12 24.18 6.61
C MET A 284 -0.71 22.72 6.86
N GLY A 285 -1.68 21.84 7.17
CA GLY A 285 -1.45 20.42 7.33
C GLY A 285 -0.92 19.78 6.05
N LEU A 286 -1.53 20.09 4.90
CA LEU A 286 -1.11 19.56 3.61
C LEU A 286 0.26 20.09 3.20
N VAL A 287 0.58 21.36 3.48
CA VAL A 287 1.93 21.91 3.28
C VAL A 287 2.97 21.13 4.07
N LYS A 288 2.69 20.72 5.31
CA LYS A 288 3.61 19.88 6.10
C LYS A 288 3.80 18.50 5.47
N ILE A 289 2.72 17.87 4.99
CA ILE A 289 2.78 16.58 4.29
C ILE A 289 3.63 16.69 3.01
N LEU A 290 3.34 17.68 2.16
CA LEU A 290 4.04 17.88 0.90
C LEU A 290 5.52 18.23 1.10
N ARG A 291 5.86 19.01 2.15
CA ARG A 291 7.26 19.24 2.52
C ARG A 291 7.96 17.96 2.96
N ALA A 292 7.35 17.18 3.84
CA ALA A 292 7.94 15.91 4.29
C ALA A 292 8.15 14.94 3.10
N GLN A 293 7.23 14.93 2.13
CA GLN A 293 7.40 14.19 0.88
C GLN A 293 8.57 14.73 0.04
N ALA A 294 8.64 16.05 -0.17
CA ALA A 294 9.72 16.67 -0.94
C ALA A 294 11.10 16.47 -0.29
N GLU A 295 11.21 16.62 1.03
CA GLU A 295 12.42 16.33 1.82
C GLU A 295 12.84 14.86 1.64
N SER A 296 11.88 13.92 1.75
CA SER A 296 12.14 12.49 1.52
C SER A 296 12.70 12.23 0.11
N ILE A 297 12.10 12.85 -0.92
CA ILE A 297 12.52 12.68 -2.32
C ILE A 297 13.91 13.31 -2.56
N LEU A 298 14.12 14.55 -2.12
CA LEU A 298 15.27 15.36 -2.52
C LEU A 298 16.49 15.10 -1.61
N GLU A 299 16.27 15.03 -0.30
CA GLU A 299 17.35 14.90 0.68
C GLU A 299 17.67 13.43 0.99
N HIS A 300 16.65 12.58 1.02
CA HIS A 300 16.81 11.16 1.34
C HIS A 300 16.80 10.23 0.12
N LYS A 301 16.72 10.82 -1.10
CA LYS A 301 16.71 10.08 -2.38
C LYS A 301 15.66 8.97 -2.38
N ALA A 302 14.50 9.25 -1.76
CA ALA A 302 13.42 8.29 -1.71
C ALA A 302 12.95 7.96 -3.13
N PRO A 303 12.75 6.67 -3.45
CA PRO A 303 12.24 6.28 -4.76
C PRO A 303 10.88 6.91 -5.04
N VAL A 304 10.74 7.47 -6.24
CA VAL A 304 9.52 8.11 -6.73
C VAL A 304 8.76 7.21 -7.72
N ILE A 305 9.44 6.18 -8.24
CA ILE A 305 8.87 5.17 -9.13
C ILE A 305 9.27 3.78 -8.66
N GLU A 306 8.28 2.88 -8.67
CA GLU A 306 8.48 1.43 -8.62
C GLU A 306 8.22 0.86 -10.02
N TYR A 307 9.18 0.09 -10.53
CA TYR A 307 8.95 -0.82 -11.66
C TYR A 307 8.69 -2.22 -11.11
N SER A 308 7.48 -2.71 -11.35
CA SER A 308 7.08 -4.08 -11.08
C SER A 308 7.02 -4.83 -12.40
N PHE A 309 7.77 -5.91 -12.52
CA PHE A 309 7.85 -6.70 -13.76
C PHE A 309 7.05 -7.97 -13.59
N ALA A 310 6.15 -8.30 -14.51
CA ALA A 310 5.29 -9.48 -14.42
C ALA A 310 4.91 -10.02 -15.80
N VAL A 311 4.57 -11.31 -15.87
CA VAL A 311 3.92 -11.94 -17.03
C VAL A 311 2.45 -12.15 -16.66
N SER A 312 1.50 -11.62 -17.44
CA SER A 312 0.08 -11.69 -17.10
C SER A 312 -0.84 -11.92 -18.29
N GLN A 313 -2.03 -12.45 -18.00
CA GLN A 313 -3.24 -12.41 -18.83
C GLN A 313 -4.23 -11.41 -18.17
N PRO A 314 -5.01 -10.65 -18.96
CA PRO A 314 -5.85 -9.59 -18.41
C PRO A 314 -7.10 -10.14 -17.70
N ALA A 315 -7.47 -9.53 -16.58
CA ALA A 315 -8.79 -9.67 -15.98
C ALA A 315 -9.28 -8.29 -15.52
N PHE A 316 -10.54 -7.98 -15.84
CA PHE A 316 -11.25 -6.77 -15.45
C PHE A 316 -12.39 -7.14 -14.47
N GLY A 317 -12.70 -6.23 -13.55
CA GLY A 317 -13.85 -6.32 -12.66
C GLY A 317 -14.25 -4.94 -12.14
N GLU A 318 -15.56 -4.71 -12.05
CA GLU A 318 -16.19 -3.38 -11.89
C GLU A 318 -16.30 -2.83 -10.44
N ARG A 319 -16.70 -1.53 -10.40
CA ARG A 319 -17.61 -0.81 -9.47
C ARG A 319 -17.06 0.04 -8.30
N PHE A 320 -17.89 1.06 -8.00
CA PHE A 320 -17.86 2.16 -6.99
C PHE A 320 -17.10 3.44 -7.39
N ILE A 321 -17.65 4.60 -7.00
CA ILE A 321 -16.99 5.92 -7.19
C ILE A 321 -15.95 6.08 -6.08
N VAL A 322 -14.73 5.63 -6.36
CA VAL A 322 -13.52 6.02 -5.62
C VAL A 322 -12.79 6.99 -6.54
N ASP A 323 -12.59 8.23 -6.09
CA ASP A 323 -11.84 9.23 -6.85
C ASP A 323 -10.56 9.63 -6.10
N PRO A 324 -9.43 8.95 -6.36
CA PRO A 324 -8.12 9.36 -5.83
C PRO A 324 -7.62 10.68 -6.43
N GLN A 325 -8.35 11.29 -7.37
CA GLN A 325 -8.00 12.52 -8.07
C GLN A 325 -6.58 12.46 -8.67
N PHE A 326 -6.28 11.36 -9.38
CA PHE A 326 -4.96 11.15 -9.98
C PHE A 326 -4.50 12.37 -10.78
N PHE A 327 -3.26 12.79 -10.52
CA PHE A 327 -2.61 13.96 -11.13
C PHE A 327 -3.23 15.33 -10.79
N LEU A 328 -4.16 15.39 -9.82
CA LEU A 328 -4.68 16.68 -9.36
C LEU A 328 -3.58 17.52 -8.72
N GLY A 329 -3.47 18.76 -9.21
CA GLY A 329 -2.63 19.78 -8.58
C GLY A 329 -1.16 19.75 -8.99
N SER A 330 -0.76 18.86 -9.90
CA SER A 330 0.64 18.75 -10.35
C SER A 330 0.77 18.22 -11.77
N ASP A 331 1.12 19.09 -12.73
CA ASP A 331 1.57 18.66 -14.06
C ASP A 331 2.92 17.91 -13.99
N LEU A 332 3.68 18.16 -12.92
CA LEU A 332 4.94 17.49 -12.64
C LEU A 332 4.75 15.98 -12.42
N ASP A 333 3.65 15.55 -11.79
CA ASP A 333 3.39 14.12 -11.53
C ASP A 333 3.20 13.37 -12.88
N ILE A 334 2.53 14.00 -13.85
CA ILE A 334 2.32 13.45 -15.20
C ILE A 334 3.64 13.43 -15.98
N TRP A 335 4.38 14.54 -15.95
CA TRP A 335 5.65 14.66 -16.65
C TRP A 335 6.70 13.67 -16.13
N LEU A 336 6.81 13.52 -14.81
CA LEU A 336 7.69 12.54 -14.17
C LEU A 336 7.28 11.11 -14.56
N LYS A 337 5.97 10.80 -14.53
CA LYS A 337 5.45 9.49 -14.96
C LYS A 337 5.72 9.21 -16.44
N GLY A 338 5.66 10.23 -17.31
CA GLY A 338 6.03 10.12 -18.72
C GLY A 338 7.49 9.73 -18.92
N ASN A 339 8.41 10.42 -18.23
CA ASN A 339 9.84 10.08 -18.26
C ASN A 339 10.12 8.70 -17.66
N ALA A 340 9.45 8.34 -16.57
CA ALA A 340 9.54 7.01 -15.98
C ALA A 340 9.06 5.91 -16.95
N THR A 341 7.98 6.14 -17.70
CA THR A 341 7.46 5.17 -18.67
C THR A 341 8.40 5.03 -19.87
N ARG A 342 9.00 6.13 -20.33
CA ARG A 342 10.09 6.13 -21.33
C ARG A 342 11.28 5.30 -20.86
N LEU A 343 11.66 5.42 -19.59
CA LEU A 343 12.74 4.63 -19.00
C LEU A 343 12.40 3.13 -18.92
N ALA A 344 11.14 2.75 -18.64
CA ALA A 344 10.71 1.35 -18.70
C ALA A 344 10.93 0.75 -20.10
N ARG A 345 10.57 1.47 -21.17
CA ARG A 345 10.86 1.07 -22.56
C ARG A 345 12.36 0.86 -22.78
N LYS A 346 13.22 1.71 -22.22
CA LYS A 346 14.68 1.55 -22.28
C LYS A 346 15.13 0.25 -21.58
N ILE A 347 14.60 -0.08 -20.40
CA ILE A 347 14.93 -1.32 -19.67
C ILE A 347 14.61 -2.55 -20.52
N PHE A 348 13.42 -2.65 -21.10
CA PHE A 348 13.04 -3.76 -21.99
C PHE A 348 13.91 -3.87 -23.25
N ASN A 349 14.55 -2.77 -23.66
CA ASN A 349 15.46 -2.73 -24.80
C ASN A 349 16.95 -2.80 -24.44
N THR A 350 17.26 -3.10 -23.17
CA THR A 350 18.64 -3.24 -22.69
C THR A 350 18.98 -4.71 -22.43
N SER A 351 20.15 -5.18 -22.87
CA SER A 351 20.64 -6.53 -22.57
C SER A 351 20.88 -6.71 -21.07
N PRO A 352 20.68 -7.93 -20.52
CA PRO A 352 20.34 -9.16 -21.23
C PRO A 352 18.83 -9.32 -21.52
N LEU A 353 17.96 -8.48 -20.94
CA LEU A 353 16.49 -8.59 -21.15
C LEU A 353 16.10 -8.45 -22.63
N LYS A 354 16.79 -7.60 -23.40
CA LYS A 354 16.56 -7.43 -24.84
C LYS A 354 16.72 -8.72 -25.66
N GLU A 355 17.50 -9.68 -25.21
CA GLU A 355 17.70 -10.94 -25.93
C GLU A 355 16.43 -11.79 -26.00
N TYR A 356 15.46 -11.49 -25.13
CA TYR A 356 14.20 -12.21 -25.02
C TYR A 356 12.98 -11.39 -25.44
N THR A 357 13.10 -10.06 -25.58
CA THR A 357 11.99 -9.19 -25.97
C THR A 357 11.90 -9.06 -27.49
N VAL A 358 10.72 -9.34 -28.05
CA VAL A 358 10.48 -9.34 -29.50
C VAL A 358 9.92 -8.01 -29.96
N ALA A 359 8.77 -7.60 -29.42
CA ALA A 359 8.10 -6.37 -29.84
C ALA A 359 7.36 -5.69 -28.67
N GLU A 360 7.33 -4.36 -28.67
CA GLU A 360 6.49 -3.60 -27.75
C GLU A 360 5.04 -3.62 -28.22
N ILE A 361 4.14 -4.05 -27.33
CA ILE A 361 2.69 -4.07 -27.54
C ILE A 361 2.03 -2.85 -26.90
N VAL A 362 2.46 -2.46 -25.70
CA VAL A 362 1.94 -1.28 -24.99
C VAL A 362 3.10 -0.42 -24.51
N PRO A 363 3.07 0.91 -24.76
CA PRO A 363 2.12 1.62 -25.63
C PRO A 363 2.20 1.21 -27.12
N GLY A 364 3.30 0.62 -27.56
CA GLY A 364 3.59 0.33 -28.95
C GLY A 364 4.03 1.58 -29.72
N LEU A 365 4.76 1.37 -30.83
CA LEU A 365 5.40 2.46 -31.58
C LEU A 365 4.41 3.32 -32.39
N THR A 366 3.19 2.85 -32.65
CA THR A 366 2.14 3.65 -33.29
C THR A 366 1.60 4.72 -32.35
N THR A 367 1.37 4.38 -31.07
CA THR A 367 0.85 5.31 -30.07
C THR A 367 1.94 6.23 -29.54
N VAL A 368 3.12 5.67 -29.26
CA VAL A 368 4.28 6.42 -28.77
C VAL A 368 5.50 6.04 -29.62
N PRO A 369 5.83 6.82 -30.67
CA PRO A 369 6.97 6.56 -31.55
C PRO A 369 8.32 6.48 -30.81
N GLU A 370 9.35 5.98 -31.47
CA GLU A 370 10.69 5.84 -30.88
C GLU A 370 11.28 7.20 -30.47
N ASN A 371 11.06 8.24 -31.28
CA ASN A 371 11.45 9.63 -31.03
C ASN A 371 10.34 10.48 -30.36
N ALA A 372 9.43 9.85 -29.61
CA ALA A 372 8.29 10.53 -29.02
C ALA A 372 8.69 11.66 -28.05
N SER A 373 8.08 12.83 -28.27
CA SER A 373 8.15 14.00 -27.39
C SER A 373 7.58 13.72 -26.00
N ASP A 374 7.92 14.58 -25.04
CA ASP A 374 7.35 14.52 -23.68
C ASP A 374 5.82 14.60 -23.69
N ALA A 375 5.25 15.45 -24.57
CA ALA A 375 3.81 15.59 -24.70
C ALA A 375 3.11 14.28 -25.14
N GLN A 376 3.75 13.50 -26.02
CA GLN A 376 3.21 12.19 -26.44
C GLN A 376 3.24 11.17 -25.30
N TRP A 377 4.33 11.12 -24.53
CA TRP A 377 4.42 10.27 -23.34
C TRP A 377 3.39 10.65 -22.28
N GLN A 378 3.22 11.94 -22.00
CA GLN A 378 2.21 12.43 -21.06
C GLN A 378 0.78 12.13 -21.55
N GLY A 379 0.53 12.25 -22.86
CA GLY A 379 -0.74 11.89 -23.49
C GLY A 379 -1.08 10.42 -23.27
N PHE A 380 -0.10 9.52 -23.45
CA PHE A 380 -0.26 8.10 -23.14
C PHE A 380 -0.49 7.84 -21.65
N VAL A 381 0.28 8.48 -20.77
CA VAL A 381 0.14 8.31 -19.32
C VAL A 381 -1.29 8.66 -18.88
N LYS A 382 -1.83 9.78 -19.36
CA LYS A 382 -3.19 10.25 -19.04
C LYS A 382 -4.30 9.34 -19.57
N SER A 383 -4.09 8.67 -20.70
CA SER A 383 -5.13 7.85 -21.34
C SER A 383 -5.13 6.37 -20.91
N SER A 384 -4.10 5.92 -20.19
CA SER A 384 -3.86 4.49 -19.93
C SER A 384 -3.63 4.13 -18.47
N TYR A 385 -3.70 5.09 -17.54
CA TYR A 385 -3.42 4.81 -16.14
C TYR A 385 -4.56 4.04 -15.46
N SER A 386 -4.19 3.27 -14.44
CA SER A 386 -5.10 2.66 -13.48
C SER A 386 -4.60 2.87 -12.05
N ALA A 387 -5.42 2.52 -11.05
CA ALA A 387 -5.01 2.54 -9.66
C ALA A 387 -4.06 1.36 -9.36
N VAL A 388 -2.96 1.61 -8.63
CA VAL A 388 -2.11 0.55 -8.08
C VAL A 388 -2.84 -0.28 -7.01
N LEU A 389 -3.85 0.31 -6.37
CA LEU A 389 -4.59 -0.27 -5.24
C LEU A 389 -3.78 -0.23 -3.92
N HIS A 390 -3.09 0.88 -3.68
CA HIS A 390 -2.42 1.22 -2.43
C HIS A 390 -3.07 2.42 -1.71
N PRO A 391 -4.40 2.44 -1.51
CA PRO A 391 -5.06 3.57 -0.87
C PRO A 391 -4.65 3.69 0.61
N ILE A 392 -4.32 4.90 1.00
CA ILE A 392 -4.00 5.31 2.38
C ILE A 392 -4.61 6.66 2.71
N GLY A 393 -4.46 7.11 3.96
CA GLY A 393 -4.66 8.51 4.36
C GLY A 393 -6.11 8.95 4.62
N SER A 394 -7.11 8.19 4.19
CA SER A 394 -8.53 8.56 4.34
C SER A 394 -9.05 8.73 5.78
N VAL A 395 -8.29 8.26 6.78
CA VAL A 395 -8.51 8.52 8.21
C VAL A 395 -7.17 8.87 8.88
N SER A 396 -6.47 9.85 8.30
CA SER A 396 -5.06 10.16 8.59
C SER A 396 -4.70 10.35 10.07
N MET A 397 -3.58 9.74 10.45
CA MET A 397 -2.91 9.97 11.73
C MET A 397 -2.05 11.24 11.67
N LEU A 398 -2.66 12.37 11.99
CA LEU A 398 -2.04 13.70 12.04
C LEU A 398 -2.55 14.46 13.28
N PRO A 399 -1.89 15.57 13.69
CA PRO A 399 -2.50 16.51 14.61
C PRO A 399 -3.88 16.95 14.10
N ARG A 400 -4.86 17.07 14.99
CA ARG A 400 -6.24 17.43 14.59
C ARG A 400 -6.31 18.74 13.79
N ASN A 401 -5.54 19.76 14.20
CA ASN A 401 -5.49 21.07 13.53
C ASN A 401 -4.81 21.02 12.15
N ASP A 402 -4.05 19.95 11.88
CA ASP A 402 -3.42 19.69 10.58
C ASP A 402 -4.30 18.81 9.67
N GLY A 403 -5.58 18.61 10.02
CA GLY A 403 -6.49 17.76 9.25
C GLY A 403 -6.43 16.28 9.60
N GLY A 404 -5.98 15.93 10.81
CA GLY A 404 -5.97 14.55 11.29
C GLY A 404 -7.32 14.04 11.78
N ALA A 405 -7.59 12.75 11.54
CA ALA A 405 -8.78 12.06 12.02
C ALA A 405 -8.48 11.16 13.25
N VAL A 406 -7.25 10.66 13.39
CA VAL A 406 -6.81 9.87 14.56
C VAL A 406 -5.54 10.44 15.21
N GLY A 407 -5.42 10.23 16.52
CA GLY A 407 -4.20 10.54 17.29
C GLY A 407 -3.10 9.45 17.18
N PRO A 408 -1.92 9.67 17.78
CA PRO A 408 -0.80 8.71 17.75
C PRO A 408 -1.08 7.40 18.51
N ASP A 409 -2.13 7.39 19.34
CA ASP A 409 -2.71 6.22 20.00
C ASP A 409 -3.77 5.51 19.13
N LEU A 410 -4.02 6.01 17.92
CA LEU A 410 -4.98 5.50 16.94
C LEU A 410 -6.45 5.72 17.31
N VAL A 411 -6.74 6.55 18.33
CA VAL A 411 -8.10 6.91 18.70
C VAL A 411 -8.64 7.97 17.75
N VAL A 412 -9.87 7.78 17.29
CA VAL A 412 -10.59 8.76 16.46
C VAL A 412 -10.92 9.99 17.30
N TYR A 413 -10.51 11.18 16.84
CA TYR A 413 -10.75 12.42 17.57
C TYR A 413 -12.24 12.62 17.83
N GLY A 414 -12.57 13.06 19.05
CA GLY A 414 -13.96 13.22 19.50
C GLY A 414 -14.60 11.95 20.07
N THR A 415 -13.90 10.80 20.04
CA THR A 415 -14.37 9.55 20.62
C THR A 415 -13.52 9.11 21.82
N ALA A 416 -14.12 8.35 22.73
CA ALA A 416 -13.42 7.80 23.89
C ALA A 416 -12.85 6.40 23.65
N ASN A 417 -13.40 5.64 22.68
CA ASN A 417 -13.14 4.21 22.57
C ASN A 417 -13.25 3.65 21.14
N VAL A 418 -13.13 4.50 20.11
CA VAL A 418 -13.12 4.06 18.71
C VAL A 418 -11.72 4.25 18.14
N ARG A 419 -11.15 3.20 17.57
CA ARG A 419 -9.84 3.22 16.91
C ARG A 419 -9.94 2.79 15.45
N VAL A 420 -9.01 3.27 14.64
CA VAL A 420 -8.80 2.77 13.28
C VAL A 420 -7.41 2.17 13.16
N VAL A 421 -7.34 0.94 12.66
CA VAL A 421 -6.12 0.13 12.60
C VAL A 421 -6.03 -0.57 11.24
N ASP A 422 -5.76 0.21 10.20
CA ASP A 422 -5.53 -0.27 8.83
C ASP A 422 -4.72 0.76 8.03
N SER A 423 -4.70 0.67 6.69
CA SER A 423 -3.94 1.58 5.84
C SER A 423 -4.48 3.01 5.79
N SER A 424 -5.73 3.25 6.20
CA SER A 424 -6.38 4.58 6.18
C SER A 424 -5.66 5.62 7.05
N ILE A 425 -4.93 5.16 8.08
CA ILE A 425 -4.27 6.07 9.03
C ILE A 425 -2.89 6.54 8.55
N ILE A 426 -2.32 5.90 7.52
CA ILE A 426 -0.98 6.22 7.02
C ILE A 426 -1.05 7.57 6.28
N PRO A 427 -0.39 8.63 6.77
CA PRO A 427 -0.62 9.99 6.28
C PRO A 427 0.18 10.35 5.01
N ILE A 428 1.18 9.54 4.65
CA ILE A 428 2.11 9.77 3.54
C ILE A 428 2.39 8.45 2.84
N GLN A 429 2.35 8.46 1.50
CA GLN A 429 2.64 7.27 0.70
C GLN A 429 4.09 6.78 0.88
N LEU A 430 4.28 5.47 0.76
CA LEU A 430 5.53 4.79 1.03
C LEU A 430 6.17 4.29 -0.28
N SER A 431 7.50 4.33 -0.35
CA SER A 431 8.27 3.65 -1.41
C SER A 431 8.38 2.15 -1.11
N ALA A 432 7.24 1.48 -0.90
CA ALA A 432 7.12 0.06 -0.58
C ALA A 432 5.68 -0.44 -0.78
N HIS A 433 5.52 -1.76 -0.95
CA HIS A 433 4.21 -2.38 -0.80
C HIS A 433 3.69 -2.29 0.65
N LEU A 434 2.37 -2.14 0.82
CA LEU A 434 1.79 -1.76 2.11
C LEU A 434 1.74 -2.85 3.18
N SER A 435 1.70 -4.13 2.79
CA SER A 435 1.32 -5.22 3.71
C SER A 435 2.18 -5.31 4.97
N SER A 436 3.51 -5.24 4.85
CA SER A 436 4.44 -5.27 5.99
C SER A 436 4.20 -4.10 6.95
N THR A 437 4.04 -2.89 6.41
CA THR A 437 3.74 -1.69 7.21
C THR A 437 2.39 -1.79 7.90
N VAL A 438 1.36 -2.32 7.24
CA VAL A 438 0.02 -2.51 7.82
C VAL A 438 0.06 -3.54 8.95
N TYR A 439 0.83 -4.62 8.83
CA TYR A 439 1.08 -5.52 9.96
C TYR A 439 1.81 -4.81 11.12
N GLY A 440 2.80 -3.97 10.81
CA GLY A 440 3.47 -3.13 11.81
C GLY A 440 2.51 -2.18 12.54
N VAL A 441 1.58 -1.56 11.82
CA VAL A 441 0.49 -0.74 12.38
C VAL A 441 -0.40 -1.59 13.30
N ALA A 442 -0.80 -2.78 12.88
CA ALA A 442 -1.66 -3.68 13.66
C ALA A 442 -0.96 -4.24 14.92
N GLU A 443 0.36 -4.41 14.91
CA GLU A 443 1.15 -4.86 16.07
C GLU A 443 1.39 -3.75 17.11
N LYS A 444 1.24 -2.48 16.75
CA LYS A 444 1.47 -1.33 17.64
C LYS A 444 0.45 -1.26 18.79
N PRO A 445 -0.90 -1.32 18.57
CA PRO A 445 -1.89 -1.32 19.66
C PRO A 445 -1.70 -2.42 20.68
N LEU A 446 -1.28 -3.62 20.26
CA LEU A 446 -1.02 -4.74 21.18
C LEU A 446 0.03 -4.40 22.24
N THR A 447 0.96 -3.51 21.93
CA THR A 447 1.98 -3.03 22.87
C THR A 447 1.41 -1.98 23.81
N LEU A 448 0.55 -1.10 23.32
CA LEU A 448 -0.17 -0.11 24.13
C LEU A 448 -1.09 -0.79 25.16
N TYR A 449 -1.85 -1.82 24.75
CA TYR A 449 -2.71 -2.57 25.66
C TYR A 449 -1.92 -3.34 26.72
N LYS A 450 -0.84 -4.04 26.33
CA LYS A 450 0.03 -4.75 27.30
C LYS A 450 0.64 -3.79 28.34
N ALA A 451 1.08 -2.61 27.89
CA ALA A 451 1.60 -1.58 28.80
C ALA A 451 0.51 -1.06 29.76
N ALA A 452 -0.72 -0.84 29.26
CA ALA A 452 -1.85 -0.42 30.10
C ALA A 452 -2.26 -1.50 31.13
N ASP A 453 -2.23 -2.78 30.76
CA ASP A 453 -2.53 -3.90 31.65
C ASP A 453 -1.44 -4.10 32.72
N MET A 454 -0.16 -3.89 32.36
CA MET A 454 0.95 -3.87 33.32
C MET A 454 0.82 -2.72 34.35
N ILE A 455 0.41 -1.53 33.91
CA ILE A 455 0.19 -0.40 34.82
C ILE A 455 -0.99 -0.68 35.75
N LYS A 456 -2.09 -1.25 35.25
CA LYS A 456 -3.25 -1.64 36.08
C LYS A 456 -2.90 -2.70 37.12
N SER A 457 -2.12 -3.73 36.74
CA SER A 457 -1.69 -4.78 37.66
C SER A 457 -0.69 -4.29 38.72
N SER A 458 0.19 -3.35 38.38
CA SER A 458 1.12 -2.72 39.34
C SER A 458 0.47 -1.80 40.38
N ARG A 459 -0.76 -1.33 40.12
CA ARG A 459 -1.55 -0.51 41.05
C ARG A 459 -2.49 -1.34 41.94
N SER A 460 -2.58 -2.64 41.69
CA SER A 460 -3.38 -3.59 42.47
C SER A 460 -2.53 -4.43 43.44
N HIS A 461 -1.29 -4.02 43.72
CA HIS A 461 -0.39 -4.64 44.70
C HIS A 461 0.03 -3.62 45.74
#